data_AF-A0AA39JIU6-F1
#
_entry.id   AF-A0AA39JIU6-F1
#
_cell.length_a   1.000
_cell.length_b   1.000
_cell.length_c   1.000
_cell.angle_alpha   90.00
_cell.angle_beta   90.00
_cell.angle_gamma   90.00
#
_symmetry.space_group_name_H-M   'P 1'
#
loop_
_entity.id
_entity.type
_entity.pdbx_description
1 polymer ?
#
loop_
_entity_poly.entity_id
_entity_poly.type
_entity_poly.pdbx_seq_one_letter_code
_entity_poly.pdbx_strand_id
1 'polypeptide(L)'
;MSSSTILFFFSALFFAAASASPLAARGTCHPNFEGACSHCVYPEWCTLVFFFQQNGSPVVSYTVKTEANNNFAVELKGNALFMNNVDWSGSNVNQKWMVDCTMCSTDISQKKGVVASGCTITSNTNNGLCVTAKPNAQMTLTPCSNSGDQQFNFSV
;
A
#
# COMPACT_ATOMS: atom_id res chain seq x y z
N MET A 1 -51.86 35.79 -43.77
CA MET A 1 -50.85 35.30 -44.75
C MET A 1 -49.54 35.22 -43.96
N SER A 2 -49.36 34.18 -43.14
CA SER A 2 -48.80 32.85 -43.42
C SER A 2 -47.32 32.89 -43.85
N SER A 3 -46.51 32.05 -43.19
CA SER A 3 -45.06 31.76 -43.38
C SER A 3 -44.20 32.30 -42.22
N SER A 4 -43.38 31.55 -41.49
CA SER A 4 -43.04 30.12 -41.50
C SER A 4 -42.61 29.72 -40.09
N THR A 5 -43.07 28.56 -39.62
CA THR A 5 -42.60 27.92 -38.39
C THR A 5 -41.26 27.25 -38.66
N ILE A 6 -40.17 27.77 -38.08
CA ILE A 6 -38.88 27.09 -38.10
C ILE A 6 -38.82 26.09 -36.95
N LEU A 7 -38.86 24.82 -37.31
CA LEU A 7 -38.52 23.68 -36.45
C LEU A 7 -37.00 23.50 -36.47
N PHE A 8 -36.35 23.77 -35.34
CA PHE A 8 -34.98 23.30 -35.11
C PHE A 8 -35.01 21.97 -34.36
N PHE A 9 -34.78 20.89 -35.10
CA PHE A 9 -34.30 19.63 -34.55
C PHE A 9 -32.78 19.60 -34.71
N PHE A 10 -32.04 19.65 -33.61
CA PHE A 10 -30.70 19.08 -33.55
C PHE A 10 -30.54 18.25 -32.28
N SER A 11 -30.59 16.95 -32.55
CA SER A 11 -29.98 15.80 -31.88
C SER A 11 -29.25 16.01 -30.54
N ALA A 12 -29.61 15.11 -29.63
CA ALA A 12 -28.95 14.75 -28.39
C ALA A 12 -27.44 14.99 -28.31
N LEU A 13 -27.02 15.70 -27.25
CA LEU A 13 -25.71 15.55 -26.65
C LEU A 13 -25.88 15.12 -25.19
N PHE A 14 -26.17 13.84 -25.00
CA PHE A 14 -25.91 13.20 -23.72
C PHE A 14 -24.39 13.10 -23.58
N PHE A 15 -23.76 14.02 -22.84
CA PHE A 15 -22.51 13.68 -22.17
C PHE A 15 -22.86 12.83 -20.94
N ALA A 16 -23.31 11.61 -21.20
CA ALA A 16 -22.99 10.52 -20.29
C ALA A 16 -21.50 10.25 -20.52
N ALA A 17 -20.64 10.99 -19.81
CA ALA A 17 -19.32 10.49 -19.49
C ALA A 17 -19.53 9.30 -18.56
N ALA A 18 -19.93 8.17 -19.13
CA ALA A 18 -19.54 6.89 -18.60
C ALA A 18 -18.01 6.93 -18.69
N SER A 19 -17.36 7.36 -17.61
CA SER A 19 -16.05 6.81 -17.31
C SER A 19 -16.32 5.33 -17.09
N ALA A 20 -16.37 4.60 -18.20
CA ALA A 20 -16.07 3.20 -18.18
C ALA A 20 -14.70 3.17 -17.55
N SER A 21 -14.64 2.88 -16.25
CA SER A 21 -13.42 2.43 -15.59
C SER A 21 -12.85 1.42 -16.57
N PRO A 22 -11.72 1.71 -17.24
CA PRO A 22 -11.18 0.73 -18.14
C PRO A 22 -11.03 -0.52 -17.27
N LEU A 23 -11.51 -1.65 -17.78
CA LEU A 23 -11.07 -2.98 -17.38
C LEU A 23 -9.58 -3.11 -17.75
N ALA A 24 -8.77 -2.12 -17.38
CA ALA A 24 -7.33 -2.22 -17.28
C ALA A 24 -7.10 -3.19 -16.14
N ALA A 25 -6.28 -4.21 -16.37
CA ALA A 25 -5.64 -4.96 -15.31
C ALA A 25 -5.34 -4.00 -14.16
N ARG A 26 -5.91 -4.23 -12.97
CA ARG A 26 -5.63 -3.42 -11.78
C ARG A 26 -4.12 -3.49 -11.56
N GLY A 27 -3.38 -2.53 -12.11
CA GLY A 27 -1.94 -2.46 -11.97
C GLY A 27 -1.64 -2.32 -10.48
N THR A 28 -0.73 -3.14 -9.98
CA THR A 28 -0.22 -2.95 -8.62
C THR A 28 0.41 -1.56 -8.54
N CYS A 29 0.16 -0.87 -7.43
CA CYS A 29 0.73 0.44 -7.17
C CYS A 29 1.70 0.35 -5.99
N HIS A 30 2.78 1.11 -6.08
CA HIS A 30 3.71 1.30 -4.98
C HIS A 30 3.33 2.60 -4.29
N PRO A 31 2.87 2.56 -3.04
CA PRO A 31 2.29 3.74 -2.45
C PRO A 31 3.35 4.76 -2.01
N ASN A 32 3.31 5.96 -2.57
CA ASN A 32 4.24 7.04 -2.24
C ASN A 32 3.87 7.74 -0.90
N PHE A 33 3.72 6.99 0.19
CA PHE A 33 3.56 7.54 1.54
C PHE A 33 4.81 7.36 2.38
N GLU A 34 5.14 8.39 3.14
CA GLU A 34 5.79 8.27 4.44
C GLU A 34 4.64 8.12 5.45
N GLY A 35 4.44 6.93 6.01
CA GLY A 35 3.16 6.62 6.63
C GLY A 35 3.20 5.58 7.74
N ALA A 36 2.24 5.73 8.66
CA ALA A 36 1.92 4.80 9.71
C ALA A 36 1.13 3.60 9.15
N CYS A 37 1.62 2.38 9.32
CA CYS A 37 0.80 1.18 9.16
C CYS A 37 0.34 0.72 10.54
N SER A 38 -0.97 0.73 10.75
CA SER A 38 -1.61 0.13 11.93
C SER A 38 -2.22 -1.22 11.52
N HIS A 39 -1.71 -2.34 12.05
CA HIS A 39 -2.44 -3.59 12.03
C HIS A 39 -3.03 -3.85 13.42
N CYS A 40 -4.35 -3.92 13.51
CA CYS A 40 -5.10 -4.37 14.67
C CYS A 40 -6.35 -5.11 14.20
N VAL A 41 -6.38 -6.43 14.33
CA VAL A 41 -7.64 -7.17 14.48
C VAL A 41 -7.62 -7.81 15.86
N TYR A 42 -8.11 -7.05 16.83
CA TYR A 42 -8.73 -7.42 18.12
C TYR A 42 -8.02 -8.45 19.06
N PRO A 43 -8.00 -8.23 20.39
CA PRO A 43 -8.51 -7.08 21.14
C PRO A 43 -7.41 -6.05 21.43
N GLU A 44 -7.71 -4.78 21.18
CA GLU A 44 -7.28 -3.52 21.84
C GLU A 44 -5.87 -3.32 22.47
N TRP A 45 -4.87 -4.16 22.24
CA TRP A 45 -3.59 -4.06 22.97
C TRP A 45 -2.34 -4.00 22.09
N CYS A 46 -2.46 -3.91 20.76
CA CYS A 46 -1.31 -3.70 19.88
C CYS A 46 -1.29 -2.30 19.28
N THR A 47 -0.76 -1.33 20.04
CA THR A 47 -0.49 0.04 19.58
C THR A 47 0.78 0.13 18.72
N LEU A 48 1.15 -0.93 18.00
CA LEU A 48 2.37 -0.94 17.21
C LEU A 48 2.09 -0.29 15.85
N VAL A 49 2.38 1.00 15.78
CA VAL A 49 2.43 1.77 14.56
C VAL A 49 3.80 1.60 13.94
N PHE A 50 3.83 1.21 12.67
CA PHE A 50 5.06 1.12 11.89
C PHE A 50 5.19 2.31 10.95
N PHE A 51 6.37 2.90 10.88
CA PHE A 51 6.70 3.96 9.94
C PHE A 51 7.37 3.38 8.70
N PHE A 52 6.79 3.62 7.53
CA PHE A 52 7.34 3.21 6.25
C PHE A 52 8.07 4.39 5.63
N GLN A 53 9.40 4.28 5.54
CA GLN A 53 10.26 5.29 4.91
C GLN A 53 10.67 4.81 3.51
N GLN A 54 10.33 5.56 2.46
CA GLN A 54 10.69 5.21 1.10
C GLN A 54 12.17 5.52 0.83
N ASN A 55 12.95 4.49 0.52
CA ASN A 55 14.40 4.56 0.34
C ASN A 55 14.88 4.05 -1.04
N GLY A 56 13.95 3.64 -1.91
CA GLY A 56 14.25 3.01 -3.18
C GLY A 56 14.09 3.93 -4.40
N SER A 57 15.13 4.01 -5.23
CA SER A 57 15.11 4.55 -6.61
C SER A 57 16.15 3.79 -7.45
N PRO A 58 15.81 3.26 -8.65
CA PRO A 58 14.53 3.35 -9.36
C PRO A 58 13.47 2.33 -8.88
N VAL A 59 13.87 1.28 -8.16
CA VAL A 59 12.95 0.30 -7.57
C VAL A 59 12.47 0.82 -6.23
N VAL A 60 11.16 1.05 -6.10
CA VAL A 60 10.55 1.55 -4.87
C VAL A 60 10.66 0.49 -3.78
N SER A 61 11.31 0.85 -2.68
CA SER A 61 11.43 0.01 -1.49
C SER A 61 11.37 0.87 -0.24
N TYR A 62 11.00 0.25 0.87
CA TYR A 62 10.74 0.89 2.14
C TYR A 62 11.61 0.28 3.22
N THR A 63 12.08 1.13 4.13
CA THR A 63 12.56 0.69 5.44
C THR A 63 11.40 0.84 6.42
N VAL A 64 11.06 -0.27 7.07
CA VAL A 64 9.95 -0.33 8.03
C VAL A 64 10.50 -0.17 9.43
N LYS A 65 10.13 0.91 10.11
CA LYS A 65 10.59 1.27 11.46
C LYS A 65 9.43 1.22 12.44
N THR A 66 9.72 1.15 13.74
CA THR A 66 8.68 1.36 14.76
C THR A 66 8.50 2.85 15.04
N GLU A 67 7.26 3.31 15.21
CA GLU A 67 6.97 4.69 15.65
C GLU A 67 7.62 5.00 17.00
N ALA A 68 7.58 4.04 17.93
CA ALA A 68 8.12 4.21 19.28
C ALA A 68 9.64 4.46 19.31
N ASN A 69 10.39 3.96 18.33
CA ASN A 69 11.83 4.17 18.21
C ASN A 69 12.30 4.00 16.77
N ASN A 70 12.69 5.11 16.15
CA ASN A 70 13.16 5.15 14.77
C ASN A 70 14.61 4.63 14.58
N ASN A 71 15.27 4.17 15.65
CA ASN A 71 16.58 3.52 15.57
C ASN A 71 16.50 2.04 15.24
N PHE A 72 15.30 1.43 15.24
CA PHE A 72 15.08 0.04 14.88
C PHE A 72 14.26 -0.10 13.59
N ALA A 73 14.70 -0.98 12.70
CA ALA A 73 14.00 -1.39 11.49
C ALA A 73 13.79 -2.90 11.45
N VAL A 74 12.75 -3.30 10.70
CA VAL A 74 12.50 -4.69 10.35
C VAL A 74 13.57 -5.16 9.35
N GLU A 75 14.26 -6.24 9.70
CA GLU A 75 15.32 -6.87 8.93
C GLU A 75 15.00 -8.34 8.67
N LEU A 76 15.24 -8.80 7.44
CA LEU A 76 15.21 -10.22 7.09
C LEU A 76 16.48 -10.91 7.58
N LYS A 77 16.34 -11.93 8.44
CA LYS A 77 17.46 -12.79 8.85
C LYS A 77 17.01 -14.25 8.89
N GLY A 78 17.61 -15.09 8.05
CA GLY A 78 17.32 -16.52 8.00
C GLY A 78 15.84 -16.85 7.78
N ASN A 79 15.16 -16.11 6.89
CA ASN A 79 13.73 -16.21 6.60
C ASN A 79 12.77 -15.82 7.74
N ALA A 80 13.25 -15.11 8.76
CA ALA A 80 12.42 -14.55 9.81
C ALA A 80 12.56 -13.03 9.89
N LEU A 81 11.55 -12.40 10.50
CA LEU A 81 11.51 -10.96 10.77
C LEU A 81 12.24 -10.70 12.09
N PHE A 82 13.21 -9.80 12.06
CA PHE A 82 13.93 -9.33 13.24
C PHE A 82 13.89 -7.81 13.32
N MET A 83 13.84 -7.27 14.53
CA MET A 83 14.11 -5.85 14.76
C MET A 83 15.61 -5.67 14.97
N ASN A 84 16.24 -4.84 14.15
CA ASN A 84 17.68 -4.54 14.24
C ASN A 84 17.92 -3.03 14.07
N ASN A 85 19.13 -2.57 14.37
CA ASN A 85 19.51 -1.17 14.18
C ASN A 85 19.28 -0.72 12.73
N VAL A 86 18.68 0.45 12.55
CA VAL A 86 18.46 1.04 11.23
C VAL A 86 19.80 1.22 10.51
N ASP A 87 19.87 0.72 9.28
CA ASP A 87 20.95 1.10 8.37
C ASP A 87 20.62 2.44 7.70
N TRP A 88 21.14 3.52 8.29
CA TRP A 88 20.98 4.88 7.77
C TRP A 88 21.68 5.12 6.43
N SER A 89 22.63 4.26 6.05
CA SER A 89 23.27 4.34 4.74
C SER A 89 22.37 3.83 3.60
N GLY A 90 21.33 3.05 3.93
CA GLY A 90 20.45 2.42 2.95
C GLY A 90 21.10 1.33 2.11
N SER A 91 22.23 0.77 2.53
CA SER A 91 22.98 -0.28 1.84
C SER A 91 22.48 -1.70 2.16
N ASN A 92 21.88 -1.89 3.34
CA ASN A 92 21.38 -3.16 3.84
C ASN A 92 20.11 -3.57 3.10
N VAL A 93 20.28 -4.44 2.11
CA VAL A 93 19.19 -5.00 1.30
C VAL A 93 18.17 -5.79 2.11
N ASN A 94 18.53 -6.30 3.29
CA ASN A 94 17.61 -7.06 4.15
C ASN A 94 16.67 -6.16 4.97
N GLN A 95 16.92 -4.84 5.02
CA GLN A 95 16.02 -3.83 5.58
C GLN A 95 15.20 -3.11 4.50
N LYS A 96 15.21 -3.62 3.27
CA LYS A 96 14.42 -3.10 2.14
C LYS A 96 13.23 -4.02 1.88
N TRP A 97 12.05 -3.44 1.98
CA TRP A 97 10.77 -4.10 1.81
C TRP A 97 10.05 -3.52 0.61
N MET A 98 9.40 -4.36 -0.19
CA MET A 98 8.54 -3.92 -1.28
C MET A 98 7.09 -3.95 -0.78
N VAL A 99 6.31 -2.96 -1.18
CA VAL A 99 4.89 -2.85 -0.85
C VAL A 99 4.13 -2.67 -2.15
N ASP A 100 3.38 -3.71 -2.51
CA ASP A 100 2.54 -3.75 -3.71
C ASP A 100 1.08 -3.72 -3.30
N CYS A 101 0.37 -2.67 -3.68
CA CYS A 101 -1.02 -2.47 -3.31
C CYS A 101 -1.96 -2.61 -4.50
N THR A 102 -3.17 -3.09 -4.23
CA THR A 102 -4.26 -3.12 -5.22
C THR A 102 -4.80 -1.71 -5.47
N MET A 103 -4.85 -0.88 -4.42
CA MET A 103 -5.24 0.53 -4.55
C MET A 103 -4.33 1.42 -3.72
N CYS A 104 -3.97 2.57 -4.29
CA CYS A 104 -3.23 3.65 -3.66
C CYS A 104 -3.94 4.97 -3.92
N SER A 105 -4.01 5.82 -2.91
CA SER A 105 -4.51 7.18 -3.05
C SER A 105 -3.45 8.09 -3.69
N THR A 106 -3.88 9.05 -4.50
CA THR A 106 -3.03 10.08 -5.12
C THR A 106 -2.78 11.29 -4.21
N ASP A 107 -3.71 11.60 -3.29
CA ASP A 107 -3.69 12.83 -2.48
C ASP A 107 -3.56 12.53 -0.98
N ILE A 108 -2.50 11.83 -0.60
CA ILE A 108 -2.31 11.30 0.77
C ILE A 108 -2.22 12.42 1.81
N SER A 109 -1.58 13.54 1.48
CA SER A 109 -1.39 14.68 2.40
C SER A 109 -2.69 15.39 2.82
N GLN A 110 -3.80 15.13 2.13
CA GLN A 110 -5.09 15.77 2.37
C GLN A 110 -6.16 14.81 2.86
N LYS A 111 -5.86 13.51 2.97
CA LYS A 111 -6.81 12.49 3.37
C LYS A 111 -6.62 12.05 4.82
N LYS A 112 -7.71 11.55 5.40
CA LYS A 112 -7.72 10.79 6.65
C LYS A 112 -8.33 9.42 6.38
N GLY A 113 -7.85 8.40 7.07
CA GLY A 113 -8.29 7.02 6.88
C GLY A 113 -7.44 6.27 5.85
N VAL A 114 -8.01 5.24 5.23
CA VAL A 114 -7.26 4.30 4.37
C VAL A 114 -6.74 5.00 3.11
N VAL A 115 -5.41 5.01 2.94
CA VAL A 115 -4.69 5.60 1.81
C VAL A 115 -4.10 4.56 0.86
N ALA A 116 -3.97 3.31 1.30
CA ALA A 116 -3.71 2.17 0.42
C ALA A 116 -4.34 0.90 0.98
N SER A 117 -4.77 0.00 0.09
CA SER A 117 -5.50 -1.21 0.49
C SER A 117 -5.17 -2.42 -0.35
N GLY A 118 -5.30 -3.59 0.26
CA GLY A 118 -4.98 -4.87 -0.39
C GLY A 118 -3.50 -4.92 -0.75
N CYS A 119 -2.66 -4.53 0.20
CA CYS A 119 -1.22 -4.42 0.03
C CYS A 119 -0.51 -5.68 0.51
N THR A 120 0.49 -6.10 -0.25
CA THR A 120 1.38 -7.21 0.09
C THR A 120 2.76 -6.65 0.42
N ILE A 121 3.36 -7.10 1.51
CA ILE A 121 4.71 -6.70 1.94
C ILE A 121 5.66 -7.86 1.70
N THR A 122 6.68 -7.64 0.88
CA THR A 122 7.68 -8.67 0.51
C THR A 122 9.09 -8.19 0.76
N SER A 123 10.01 -9.13 0.96
CA SER A 123 11.43 -8.81 1.06
C SER A 123 12.01 -8.54 -0.33
N ASN A 124 12.87 -7.52 -0.44
CA ASN A 124 13.60 -7.24 -1.67
C ASN A 124 14.65 -8.33 -2.04
N THR A 125 15.05 -9.17 -1.09
CA THR A 125 16.09 -10.20 -1.29
C THR A 125 15.53 -11.62 -1.40
N ASN A 126 14.25 -11.83 -1.09
CA ASN A 126 13.63 -13.14 -1.16
C ASN A 126 12.23 -13.06 -1.81
N ASN A 127 12.24 -13.06 -3.14
CA ASN A 127 11.05 -12.99 -4.00
C ASN A 127 10.23 -14.27 -3.83
N GLY A 128 9.24 -14.23 -2.94
CA GLY A 128 8.34 -15.36 -2.69
C GLY A 128 7.87 -15.47 -1.24
N LEU A 129 8.49 -14.72 -0.32
CA LEU A 129 8.01 -14.62 1.07
C LEU A 129 7.25 -13.31 1.28
N CYS A 130 6.07 -13.45 1.89
CA CYS A 130 5.18 -12.37 2.25
C CYS A 130 5.06 -12.27 3.77
N VAL A 131 5.04 -11.04 4.28
CA VAL A 131 4.70 -10.79 5.68
C VAL A 131 3.29 -11.31 5.92
N THR A 132 3.14 -12.12 6.96
CA THR A 132 1.89 -12.78 7.34
C THR A 132 1.55 -12.41 8.78
N ALA A 133 0.40 -11.77 8.96
CA ALA A 133 -0.12 -11.37 10.25
C ALA A 133 -1.32 -12.27 10.59
N LYS A 134 -1.14 -13.12 11.60
CA LYS A 134 -2.23 -13.95 12.13
C LYS A 134 -2.73 -13.36 13.45
N PRO A 135 -4.03 -13.50 13.76
CA PRO A 135 -4.56 -13.07 15.05
C PRO A 135 -3.76 -13.68 16.21
N ASN A 136 -3.40 -12.85 17.19
CA ASN A 136 -2.68 -13.25 18.41
C ASN A 136 -1.32 -13.93 18.19
N ALA A 137 -0.69 -13.73 17.03
CA ALA A 137 0.63 -14.26 16.73
C ALA A 137 1.60 -13.15 16.32
N GLN A 138 2.89 -13.38 16.55
CA GLN A 138 3.93 -12.54 15.96
C GLN A 138 3.84 -12.63 14.42
N MET A 139 4.08 -11.51 13.74
CA MET A 139 4.19 -11.51 12.28
C MET A 139 5.32 -12.44 11.83
N THR A 140 5.08 -13.19 10.77
CA THR A 140 6.03 -14.15 10.21
C THR A 140 6.20 -13.95 8.71
N LEU A 141 7.17 -14.64 8.11
CA LEU A 141 7.29 -14.74 6.67
C LEU A 141 6.82 -16.12 6.22
N THR A 142 5.87 -16.14 5.29
CA THR A 142 5.39 -17.38 4.67
C THR A 142 5.34 -17.21 3.16
N PRO A 143 5.30 -18.30 2.37
CA PRO A 143 5.13 -18.20 0.94
C PRO A 143 3.92 -17.34 0.56
N CYS A 144 4.13 -16.45 -0.40
CA CYS A 144 3.07 -15.57 -0.89
C CYS A 144 1.91 -16.40 -1.47
N SER A 145 0.72 -16.21 -0.91
CA SER A 145 -0.52 -16.91 -1.24
C SER A 145 -1.68 -15.96 -1.53
N ASN A 146 -1.47 -14.64 -1.32
CA ASN A 146 -2.51 -13.61 -1.38
C ASN A 146 -3.67 -13.84 -0.39
N SER A 147 -3.43 -14.62 0.66
CA SER A 147 -4.41 -14.82 1.74
C SER A 147 -4.70 -13.52 2.48
N GLY A 148 -5.85 -13.45 3.15
CA GLY A 148 -6.23 -12.26 3.94
C GLY A 148 -5.18 -11.90 5.01
N ASP A 149 -4.51 -12.90 5.58
CA ASP A 149 -3.42 -12.73 6.55
C ASP A 149 -2.16 -12.06 5.96
N GLN A 150 -2.07 -11.95 4.63
CA GLN A 150 -0.97 -11.31 3.90
C GLN A 150 -1.37 -9.97 3.26
N GLN A 151 -2.61 -9.52 3.50
CA GLN A 151 -3.14 -8.27 2.94
C GLN A 151 -3.23 -7.19 4.02
N PHE A 152 -2.59 -6.05 3.74
CA PHE A 152 -2.49 -4.92 4.64
C PHE A 152 -3.21 -3.70 4.06
N ASN A 153 -3.75 -2.89 4.95
CA ASN A 153 -4.28 -1.57 4.64
C ASN A 153 -3.45 -0.53 5.39
N PHE A 154 -3.13 0.57 4.72
CA PHE A 154 -2.38 1.69 5.27
C PHE A 154 -3.30 2.87 5.43
N SER A 155 -3.21 3.56 6.57
CA SER A 155 -4.07 4.68 6.92
C SER A 155 -3.27 5.83 7.50
N VAL A 156 -3.76 7.06 7.33
CA VAL A 156 -3.20 8.29 7.91
C VAL A 156 -4.23 9.07 8.71
#